data_AF-A0A848SAH3-F1
#
_entry.id   AF-A0A848SAH3-F1
#
_cell.length_a   1.000
_cell.length_b   1.000
_cell.length_c   1.000
_cell.angle_alpha   90.00
_cell.angle_beta   90.00
_cell.angle_gamma   90.00
#
_symmetry.space_group_name_H-M   'P 1'
#
loop_
_entity.id
_entity.type
_entity.pdbx_description
1 polymer ?
#
loop_
_entity_poly.entity_id
_entity_poly.type
_entity_poly.pdbx_seq_one_letter_code
_entity_poly.pdbx_strand_id
1 'polypeptide(L)'
;MAAIEGLNLVRDTPSEIASEETLWVELQRDGLTYDCSGLTPGPANAMPDITRWLGSQPEGSLIPGSHIGLGLGPHIRAGQALLPILRGLLKVAVDLAGSFEDCAGVCWLASRMAADPKSLESMIAGGNGTGPLPISWLMATHDTAEGHVVTEGLAYFSGQELRIRSGIAQDTSEAALLALRLANQVIHMGGLEGSERFTGPDGLVLTLEPSGDGGLIDVRRD
;
A
#
# COMPACT_ATOMS: atom_id res chain seq x y z
N MET A 1 20.21 22.50 -1.46
CA MET A 1 20.41 21.05 -1.31
C MET A 1 19.87 20.69 0.06
N ALA A 2 18.57 20.36 0.14
CA ALA A 2 18.00 19.90 1.40
C ALA A 2 18.53 18.48 1.64
N ALA A 3 19.38 18.33 2.65
CA ALA A 3 19.78 17.00 3.11
C ALA A 3 18.64 16.46 3.96
N ILE A 4 18.04 15.36 3.53
CA ILE A 4 17.09 14.61 4.35
C ILE A 4 17.92 13.80 5.34
N GLU A 5 17.73 14.06 6.63
CA GLU A 5 18.50 13.39 7.67
C GLU A 5 18.23 11.87 7.64
N GLY A 6 19.29 11.07 7.51
CA GLY A 6 19.20 9.61 7.45
C GLY A 6 18.95 9.01 6.06
N LEU A 7 18.93 9.81 5.00
CA LEU A 7 18.77 9.33 3.62
C LEU A 7 20.07 9.57 2.82
N ASN A 8 20.76 8.49 2.45
CA ASN A 8 21.96 8.58 1.62
C ASN A 8 21.60 8.32 0.15
N LEU A 9 22.09 9.20 -0.74
CA LEU A 9 22.05 9.00 -2.18
C LEU A 9 23.28 8.18 -2.59
N VAL A 10 23.05 6.95 -3.05
CA VAL A 10 24.12 6.10 -3.56
C VAL A 10 23.99 6.04 -5.09
N ARG A 11 25.12 6.19 -5.79
CA ARG A 11 25.20 6.05 -7.25
C ARG A 11 25.98 4.78 -7.55
N ASP A 12 25.33 3.63 -7.48
CA ASP A 12 25.92 2.36 -7.93
C ASP A 12 24.95 1.58 -8.83
N THR A 13 25.51 0.59 -9.55
CA THR A 13 25.04 -0.12 -10.75
C THR A 13 23.51 -0.34 -10.94
N PRO A 14 23.01 -0.30 -12.20
CA PRO A 14 21.58 -0.32 -12.52
C PRO A 14 20.82 -1.56 -12.01
N SER A 15 19.69 -1.31 -11.34
CA SER A 15 18.67 -2.26 -10.87
C SER A 15 17.86 -2.81 -12.07
N GLU A 16 17.49 -4.09 -12.06
CA GLU A 16 16.69 -4.78 -13.10
C GLU A 16 15.24 -4.25 -13.23
N ILE A 17 14.85 -3.20 -12.50
CA ILE A 17 13.67 -2.37 -12.83
C ILE A 17 13.93 -1.52 -14.08
N ALA A 18 15.20 -1.38 -14.50
CA ALA A 18 15.56 -0.77 -15.75
C ALA A 18 15.12 -1.67 -16.93
N SER A 19 13.98 -1.36 -17.54
CA SER A 19 14.07 -1.15 -18.98
C SER A 19 15.26 -0.22 -19.22
N GLU A 20 16.08 -0.46 -20.24
CA GLU A 20 17.36 0.24 -20.48
C GLU A 20 17.28 1.79 -20.45
N GLU A 21 16.08 2.38 -20.37
CA GLU A 21 15.77 3.81 -20.38
C GLU A 21 15.37 4.42 -19.01
N THR A 22 15.14 3.63 -17.95
CA THR A 22 14.69 4.20 -16.66
C THR A 22 15.86 4.59 -15.77
N LEU A 23 16.18 5.89 -15.74
CA LEU A 23 17.13 6.45 -14.77
C LEU A 23 16.48 6.48 -13.38
N TRP A 24 17.17 5.90 -12.40
CA TRP A 24 16.75 5.85 -11.00
C TRP A 24 17.93 6.19 -10.08
N VAL A 25 17.63 6.55 -8.84
CA VAL A 25 18.61 6.84 -7.79
C VAL A 25 18.32 5.96 -6.60
N GLU A 26 19.39 5.42 -6.01
CA GLU A 26 19.31 4.62 -4.80
C GLU A 26 19.18 5.52 -3.56
N LEU A 27 18.15 5.26 -2.76
CA LEU A 27 17.92 5.88 -1.46
C LEU A 27 18.16 4.85 -0.37
N GLN A 28 19.04 5.15 0.58
CA GLN A 28 19.30 4.27 1.72
C GLN A 28 18.75 4.85 3.01
N ARG A 29 18.05 4.03 3.80
CA ARG A 29 17.58 4.37 5.15
C ARG A 29 17.67 3.15 6.07
N ASP A 30 18.24 3.31 7.26
CA ASP A 30 18.32 2.26 8.28
C ASP A 30 18.93 0.93 7.76
N GLY A 31 19.87 1.01 6.81
CA GLY A 31 20.51 -0.15 6.17
C GLY A 31 19.64 -0.86 5.12
N LEU A 32 18.45 -0.34 4.81
CA LEU A 32 17.57 -0.78 3.73
C LEU A 32 17.67 0.18 2.55
N THR A 33 17.34 -0.33 1.37
CA THR A 33 17.60 0.37 0.12
C THR A 33 16.36 0.41 -0.77
N TYR A 34 16.08 1.59 -1.28
CA TYR A 34 14.88 1.91 -2.04
C TYR A 34 15.27 2.59 -3.35
N ASP A 35 14.48 2.34 -4.39
CA ASP A 35 14.73 2.90 -5.72
C ASP A 35 13.82 4.12 -5.91
N CYS A 36 14.39 5.23 -6.37
CA CYS A 36 13.68 6.47 -6.65
C CYS A 36 13.77 6.83 -8.13
N SER A 37 12.64 7.08 -8.78
CA SER A 37 12.53 7.33 -10.23
C SER A 37 11.68 8.56 -10.52
N GLY A 38 11.67 9.03 -11.77
CA GLY A 38 10.89 10.22 -12.17
C GLY A 38 11.61 11.55 -11.90
N LEU A 39 12.90 11.50 -11.55
CA LEU A 39 13.74 12.67 -11.34
C LEU A 39 14.49 13.03 -12.62
N THR A 40 14.56 14.32 -12.96
CA THR A 40 15.44 14.84 -14.01
C THR A 40 16.90 14.45 -13.73
N PRO A 41 17.67 13.96 -14.73
CA PRO A 41 17.39 13.93 -16.17
C PRO A 41 16.66 12.66 -16.68
N GLY A 42 16.16 11.81 -15.77
CA GLY A 42 15.37 10.62 -16.10
C GLY A 42 14.00 10.92 -16.71
N PRO A 43 13.37 9.90 -17.32
CA PRO A 43 12.00 10.01 -17.82
C PRO A 43 11.03 10.27 -16.66
N ALA A 44 10.00 11.06 -16.93
CA ALA A 44 8.94 11.29 -15.96
C ALA A 44 8.09 10.04 -15.78
N ASN A 45 7.62 9.80 -14.55
CA ASN A 45 6.70 8.71 -14.27
C ASN A 45 5.28 9.01 -14.79
N ALA A 46 4.56 7.96 -15.17
CA ALA A 46 3.15 8.05 -15.54
C ALA A 46 2.32 8.57 -14.36
N MET A 47 1.24 9.29 -14.68
CA MET A 47 0.25 9.71 -13.70
C MET A 47 -0.36 8.45 -13.05
N PRO A 48 -0.34 8.32 -11.72
CA PRO A 48 -0.97 7.19 -11.05
C PRO A 48 -2.50 7.27 -11.18
N ASP A 49 -3.15 6.13 -11.36
CA ASP A 49 -4.61 6.02 -11.25
C ASP A 49 -5.00 6.02 -9.77
N ILE A 50 -5.54 7.15 -9.29
CA ILE A 50 -5.95 7.32 -7.89
C ILE A 50 -7.46 7.40 -7.82
N THR A 51 -8.05 6.51 -7.04
CA THR A 51 -9.51 6.44 -6.87
C THR A 51 -9.98 7.14 -5.60
N ARG A 52 -9.10 7.27 -4.59
CA ARG A 52 -9.48 7.83 -3.30
C ARG A 52 -8.36 8.66 -2.67
N TRP A 53 -8.77 9.78 -2.10
CA TRP A 53 -7.90 10.67 -1.33
C TRP A 53 -8.27 10.62 0.16
N LEU A 54 -7.27 10.52 1.04
CA LEU A 54 -7.41 10.70 2.48
C LEU A 54 -6.84 12.06 2.90
N GLY A 55 -7.62 12.77 3.72
CA GLY A 55 -7.26 14.11 4.15
C GLY A 55 -7.57 15.17 3.08
N SER A 56 -6.74 16.20 3.00
CA SER A 56 -6.98 17.34 2.12
C SER A 56 -6.58 17.01 0.69
N GLN A 57 -7.56 16.99 -0.22
CA GLN A 57 -7.29 16.86 -1.65
C GLN A 57 -6.62 18.14 -2.18
N PRO A 58 -5.62 18.04 -3.09
CA PRO A 58 -4.98 19.20 -3.67
C PRO A 58 -5.99 20.09 -4.41
N GLU A 59 -5.80 21.40 -4.28
CA GLU A 59 -6.54 22.37 -5.07
C GLU A 59 -6.02 22.36 -6.52
N GLY A 60 -6.92 22.25 -7.49
CA GLY A 60 -6.58 22.24 -8.91
C GLY A 60 -6.23 20.86 -9.47
N SER A 61 -5.62 20.84 -10.65
CA SER A 61 -5.26 19.60 -11.35
C SER A 61 -3.83 19.20 -11.04
N LEU A 62 -3.62 17.90 -10.83
CA LEU A 62 -2.28 17.31 -10.74
C LEU A 62 -1.52 17.54 -12.05
N ILE A 63 -0.23 17.89 -11.95
CA ILE A 63 0.61 18.19 -13.09
C ILE A 63 1.18 16.87 -13.66
N PRO A 64 0.89 16.52 -14.92
CA PRO A 64 1.48 15.34 -15.54
C PRO A 64 3.01 15.42 -15.55
N GLY A 65 3.66 14.30 -15.22
CA GLY A 65 5.11 14.19 -15.19
C GLY A 65 5.80 14.78 -13.94
N SER A 66 5.04 15.29 -12.96
CA SER A 66 5.58 15.77 -11.67
C SER A 66 5.54 14.71 -10.57
N HIS A 67 5.70 13.42 -10.94
CA HIS A 67 5.59 12.29 -10.02
C HIS A 67 6.95 11.66 -9.77
N ILE A 68 7.26 11.45 -8.49
CA ILE A 68 8.41 10.67 -8.06
C ILE A 68 7.91 9.29 -7.65
N GLY A 69 8.53 8.26 -8.23
CA GLY A 69 8.20 6.87 -7.99
C GLY A 69 9.15 6.28 -6.95
N LEU A 70 8.61 5.64 -5.93
CA LEU A 70 9.37 4.90 -4.93
C LEU A 70 9.13 3.41 -5.08
N GLY A 71 10.21 2.64 -5.12
CA GLY A 71 10.20 1.19 -5.22
C GLY A 71 11.16 0.55 -4.22
N LEU A 72 11.07 -0.77 -4.11
CA LEU A 72 12.01 -1.57 -3.34
C LEU A 72 13.20 -1.95 -4.21
N GLY A 73 14.41 -1.82 -3.66
CA GLY A 73 15.61 -2.31 -4.30
C GLY A 73 15.58 -3.84 -4.49
N PRO A 74 16.31 -4.41 -5.48
CA PRO A 74 16.22 -5.82 -5.85
C PRO A 74 16.38 -6.80 -4.68
N HIS A 75 17.26 -6.47 -3.74
CA HIS A 75 17.64 -7.35 -2.63
C HIS A 75 16.62 -7.39 -1.49
N ILE A 76 15.73 -6.39 -1.36
CA ILE A 76 14.67 -6.39 -0.35
C ILE A 76 13.27 -6.70 -0.93
N ARG A 77 13.15 -6.80 -2.25
CA ARG A 77 11.87 -7.02 -2.94
C ARG A 77 11.15 -8.30 -2.49
N ALA A 78 11.88 -9.39 -2.27
CA ALA A 78 11.30 -10.64 -1.77
C ALA A 78 10.66 -10.49 -0.37
N GLY A 79 11.06 -9.46 0.39
CA GLY A 79 10.52 -9.13 1.71
C GLY A 79 9.54 -7.96 1.71
N GLN A 80 8.91 -7.62 0.57
CA GLN A 80 8.08 -6.40 0.45
C GLN A 80 6.97 -6.25 1.50
N ALA A 81 6.43 -7.36 1.98
CA ALA A 81 5.38 -7.42 2.99
C ALA A 81 5.91 -7.43 4.43
N LEU A 82 7.24 -7.56 4.63
CA LEU A 82 7.84 -7.53 5.96
C LEU A 82 7.69 -6.13 6.56
N LEU A 83 7.16 -6.06 7.78
CA LEU A 83 6.91 -4.79 8.48
C LEU A 83 8.10 -3.83 8.52
N PRO A 84 9.37 -4.27 8.74
CA PRO A 84 10.51 -3.36 8.72
C PRO A 84 10.72 -2.70 7.36
N ILE A 85 10.56 -3.44 6.26
CA ILE A 85 10.72 -2.95 4.89
C ILE A 85 9.60 -1.97 4.54
N LEU A 86 8.35 -2.34 4.83
CA LEU A 86 7.21 -1.46 4.58
C LEU A 86 7.32 -0.15 5.38
N ARG A 87 7.67 -0.23 6.67
CA ARG A 87 7.85 0.97 7.49
C ARG A 87 8.98 1.85 6.98
N GLY A 88 10.08 1.27 6.53
CA GLY A 88 11.17 2.04 5.94
C GLY A 88 10.74 2.74 4.64
N LEU A 89 10.01 2.05 3.76
CA LEU A 89 9.44 2.64 2.54
C LEU A 89 8.50 3.82 2.86
N LEU A 90 7.60 3.64 3.82
CA LEU A 90 6.66 4.68 4.24
C LEU A 90 7.37 5.90 4.84
N LYS A 91 8.42 5.68 5.64
CA LYS A 91 9.25 6.77 6.19
C LYS A 91 9.99 7.52 5.08
N VAL A 92 10.58 6.80 4.13
CA VAL A 92 11.24 7.43 2.96
C VAL A 92 10.23 8.25 2.17
N ALA A 93 9.01 7.76 1.98
CA ALA A 93 7.96 8.50 1.29
C ALA A 93 7.56 9.79 2.03
N VAL A 94 7.40 9.75 3.36
CA VAL A 94 7.09 10.94 4.18
C VAL A 94 8.24 11.94 4.12
N ASP A 95 9.48 11.50 4.34
CA ASP A 95 10.64 12.39 4.37
C ASP A 95 10.88 13.06 3.00
N LEU A 96 10.68 12.30 1.92
CA LEU A 96 10.76 12.83 0.57
C LEU A 96 9.64 13.82 0.30
N ALA A 97 8.39 13.50 0.65
CA ALA A 97 7.26 14.41 0.50
C ALA A 97 7.47 15.71 1.28
N GLY A 98 7.98 15.64 2.51
CA GLY A 98 8.29 16.81 3.34
C GLY A 98 9.44 17.68 2.81
N SER A 99 10.22 17.17 1.85
CA SER A 99 11.31 17.92 1.20
C SER A 99 10.85 18.80 0.04
N PHE A 100 9.59 18.66 -0.39
CA PHE A 100 9.00 19.47 -1.46
C PHE A 100 7.83 20.28 -0.91
N GLU A 101 7.93 21.61 -0.97
CA GLU A 101 6.88 22.52 -0.49
C GLU A 101 5.54 22.30 -1.21
N ASP A 102 5.59 21.97 -2.51
CA ASP A 102 4.42 21.77 -3.38
C ASP A 102 4.02 20.29 -3.53
N CYS A 103 4.42 19.41 -2.60
CA CYS A 103 4.01 18.00 -2.66
C CYS A 103 2.48 17.89 -2.45
N ALA A 104 1.76 17.61 -3.54
CA ALA A 104 0.30 17.47 -3.51
C ALA A 104 -0.15 16.29 -2.64
N GLY A 105 0.58 15.17 -2.66
CA GLY A 105 0.29 13.98 -1.85
C GLY A 105 1.16 12.78 -2.18
N VAL A 106 1.03 11.75 -1.36
CA VAL A 106 1.73 10.47 -1.50
C VAL A 106 0.72 9.40 -1.89
N CYS A 107 1.06 8.61 -2.91
CA CYS A 107 0.20 7.59 -3.49
C CYS A 107 0.66 6.18 -3.11
N TRP A 108 -0.27 5.36 -2.64
CA TRP A 108 -0.10 3.91 -2.49
C TRP A 108 -0.81 3.20 -3.64
N LEU A 109 -0.04 2.77 -4.64
CA LEU A 109 -0.59 2.26 -5.89
C LEU A 109 -1.35 0.95 -5.71
N ALA A 110 -0.96 0.11 -4.75
CA ALA A 110 -1.62 -1.19 -4.55
C ALA A 110 -3.11 -1.06 -4.18
N SER A 111 -3.52 0.03 -3.50
CA SER A 111 -4.92 0.33 -3.21
C SER A 111 -5.49 1.51 -4.00
N ARG A 112 -4.68 2.10 -4.90
CA ARG A 112 -4.98 3.36 -5.62
C ARG A 112 -5.42 4.50 -4.70
N MET A 113 -4.89 4.52 -3.47
CA MET A 113 -5.17 5.56 -2.49
C MET A 113 -4.05 6.59 -2.45
N ALA A 114 -4.41 7.85 -2.24
CA ALA A 114 -3.47 8.92 -1.95
C ALA A 114 -3.80 9.58 -0.60
N ALA A 115 -2.80 10.17 0.02
CA ALA A 115 -2.96 11.00 1.22
C ALA A 115 -2.12 12.27 1.11
N ASP A 116 -2.59 13.36 1.69
CA ASP A 116 -1.73 14.53 1.87
C ASP A 116 -0.57 14.21 2.83
N PRO A 117 0.59 14.89 2.69
CA PRO A 117 1.78 14.54 3.47
C PRO A 117 1.56 14.61 4.98
N LYS A 118 0.78 15.58 5.49
CA LYS A 118 0.52 15.74 6.93
C LYS A 118 -0.35 14.62 7.49
N SER A 119 -1.37 14.22 6.75
CA SER A 119 -2.22 13.07 7.12
C SER A 119 -1.40 11.78 7.14
N LEU A 120 -0.55 11.57 6.13
CA LEU A 120 0.32 10.39 6.06
C LEU A 120 1.34 10.36 7.21
N GLU A 121 2.02 11.48 7.47
CA GLU A 121 2.95 11.63 8.58
C GLU A 121 2.24 11.32 9.91
N SER A 122 1.05 11.86 10.15
CA SER A 122 0.27 11.60 11.36
C SER A 122 -0.10 10.12 11.52
N MET A 123 -0.45 9.45 10.42
CA MET A 123 -0.76 8.01 10.41
C MET A 123 0.46 7.14 10.75
N ILE A 124 1.67 7.56 10.35
CA ILE A 124 2.91 6.81 10.58
C ILE A 124 3.55 7.16 11.93
N ALA A 125 3.47 8.42 12.36
CA ALA A 125 4.08 8.93 13.59
C ALA A 125 3.42 8.39 14.88
N GLY A 126 2.20 7.85 14.79
CA GLY A 126 1.49 7.22 15.91
C GLY A 126 2.18 6.00 16.55
N GLY A 127 3.38 5.61 16.09
CA GLY A 127 4.16 4.52 16.65
C GLY A 127 5.61 4.91 16.91
N ASN A 128 6.15 4.50 18.06
CA ASN A 128 7.58 4.54 18.41
C ASN A 128 8.42 3.56 17.53
N GLY A 129 8.16 3.50 16.23
CA GLY A 129 8.65 2.45 15.32
C GLY A 129 7.89 1.13 15.40
N THR A 130 6.95 0.97 16.34
CA THR A 130 6.20 -0.28 16.60
C THR A 130 4.68 -0.17 16.44
N GLY A 131 4.16 1.01 16.10
CA GLY A 131 2.71 1.24 15.95
C GLY A 131 2.08 0.42 14.82
N PRO A 132 0.74 0.23 14.86
CA PRO A 132 0.02 -0.49 13.81
C PRO A 132 0.23 0.19 12.45
N LEU A 133 0.25 -0.60 11.38
CA LEU A 133 0.25 -0.04 10.03
C LEU A 133 -1.06 0.73 9.77
N PRO A 134 -1.04 1.76 8.91
CA PRO A 134 -2.25 2.47 8.51
C PRO A 134 -3.03 1.65 7.47
N ILE A 135 -3.59 0.52 7.91
CA ILE A 135 -4.36 -0.44 7.09
C ILE A 135 -5.44 0.27 6.27
N SER A 136 -6.13 1.25 6.86
CA SER A 136 -7.19 2.02 6.20
C SER A 136 -6.72 2.91 5.04
N TRP A 137 -5.41 3.11 4.87
CA TRP A 137 -4.82 3.79 3.71
C TRP A 137 -4.13 2.79 2.76
N LEU A 138 -3.52 1.75 3.33
CA LEU A 138 -2.84 0.71 2.55
C LEU A 138 -3.81 -0.22 1.81
N MET A 139 -5.07 -0.28 2.24
CA MET A 139 -6.11 -1.11 1.65
C MET A 139 -7.40 -0.34 1.49
N ALA A 140 -7.93 -0.40 0.27
CA ALA A 140 -9.26 0.07 -0.05
C ALA A 140 -10.24 -1.10 -0.06
N THR A 141 -11.53 -0.75 -0.14
CA THR A 141 -12.60 -1.69 -0.46
C THR A 141 -13.47 -1.06 -1.54
N HIS A 142 -14.04 -1.88 -2.41
CA HIS A 142 -14.99 -1.43 -3.40
C HIS A 142 -16.17 -2.40 -3.51
N ASP A 143 -17.32 -1.83 -3.85
CA ASP A 143 -18.55 -2.58 -4.07
C ASP A 143 -18.59 -3.08 -5.51
N THR A 144 -19.01 -4.32 -5.70
CA THR A 144 -19.26 -4.91 -7.01
C THR A 144 -20.72 -4.75 -7.42
N ALA A 145 -21.02 -4.90 -8.71
CA ALA A 145 -22.41 -4.89 -9.21
C ALA A 145 -23.31 -5.97 -8.59
N GLU A 146 -22.71 -7.06 -8.09
CA GLU A 146 -23.40 -8.19 -7.44
C GLU A 146 -23.62 -7.96 -5.93
N GLY A 147 -23.23 -6.79 -5.40
CA GLY A 147 -23.34 -6.44 -3.99
C GLY A 147 -22.28 -7.08 -3.10
N HIS A 148 -21.21 -7.63 -3.69
CA HIS A 148 -20.03 -8.07 -2.94
C HIS A 148 -19.14 -6.88 -2.61
N VAL A 149 -18.38 -7.00 -1.52
CA VAL A 149 -17.29 -6.07 -1.20
C VAL A 149 -15.96 -6.79 -1.41
N VAL A 150 -15.06 -6.18 -2.18
CA VAL A 150 -13.72 -6.74 -2.46
C VAL A 150 -12.67 -5.75 -1.96
N THR A 151 -11.60 -6.27 -1.34
CA THR A 151 -10.45 -5.44 -0.98
C THR A 151 -9.65 -5.06 -2.22
N GLU A 152 -8.89 -3.99 -2.09
CA GLU A 152 -7.89 -3.60 -3.07
C GLU A 152 -6.61 -3.20 -2.35
N GLY A 153 -5.52 -3.90 -2.64
CA GLY A 153 -4.20 -3.70 -2.04
C GLY A 153 -3.81 -4.78 -1.03
N LEU A 154 -4.71 -5.69 -0.65
CA LEU A 154 -4.36 -6.81 0.23
C LEU A 154 -3.38 -7.75 -0.47
N ALA A 155 -3.51 -7.92 -1.79
CA ALA A 155 -2.64 -8.79 -2.57
C ALA A 155 -1.17 -8.37 -2.54
N TYR A 156 -0.85 -7.10 -2.24
CA TYR A 156 0.53 -6.67 -2.02
C TYR A 156 1.20 -7.44 -0.86
N PHE A 157 0.41 -7.78 0.17
CA PHE A 157 0.88 -8.42 1.40
C PHE A 157 0.74 -9.94 1.39
N SER A 158 -0.34 -10.45 0.78
CA SER A 158 -0.73 -11.87 0.85
C SER A 158 -0.76 -12.59 -0.50
N GLY A 159 -0.62 -11.86 -1.61
CA GLY A 159 -0.89 -12.37 -2.96
C GLY A 159 -2.38 -12.54 -3.30
N GLN A 160 -3.29 -12.23 -2.37
CA GLN A 160 -4.73 -12.49 -2.50
C GLN A 160 -5.56 -11.27 -2.10
N GLU A 161 -6.61 -10.94 -2.85
CA GLU A 161 -7.65 -10.01 -2.36
C GLU A 161 -8.75 -10.77 -1.61
N LEU A 162 -9.45 -10.11 -0.71
CA LEU A 162 -10.53 -10.68 0.09
C LEU A 162 -11.88 -10.22 -0.47
N ARG A 163 -12.83 -11.15 -0.59
CA ARG A 163 -14.20 -10.88 -1.01
C ARG A 163 -15.21 -11.27 0.07
N ILE A 164 -15.99 -10.29 0.52
CA ILE A 164 -17.20 -10.51 1.31
C ILE A 164 -18.38 -10.64 0.34
N ARG A 165 -18.94 -11.84 0.24
CA ARG A 165 -20.12 -12.08 -0.60
C ARG A 165 -21.35 -11.36 -0.05
N SER A 166 -22.29 -11.07 -0.95
CA SER A 166 -23.54 -10.40 -0.61
C SER A 166 -24.35 -11.28 0.35
N GLY A 167 -25.05 -10.65 1.29
CA GLY A 167 -25.80 -11.34 2.35
C GLY A 167 -24.96 -11.82 3.55
N ILE A 168 -23.63 -11.64 3.54
CA ILE A 168 -22.80 -11.90 4.72
C ILE A 168 -22.94 -10.78 5.74
N ALA A 169 -22.90 -9.51 5.33
CA ALA A 169 -23.15 -8.38 6.23
C ALA A 169 -24.53 -7.77 5.95
N GLN A 170 -25.01 -6.91 6.85
CA GLN A 170 -26.29 -6.21 6.67
C GLN A 170 -26.25 -5.25 5.48
N ASP A 171 -25.12 -4.57 5.28
CA ASP A 171 -24.86 -3.66 4.17
C ASP A 171 -23.38 -3.66 3.75
N THR A 172 -23.05 -2.90 2.70
CA THR A 172 -21.67 -2.84 2.18
C THR A 172 -20.70 -2.11 3.10
N SER A 173 -21.18 -1.23 3.99
CA SER A 173 -20.36 -0.55 4.99
C SER A 173 -19.88 -1.52 6.07
N GLU A 174 -20.80 -2.34 6.60
CA GLU A 174 -20.46 -3.40 7.54
C GLU A 174 -19.56 -4.46 6.88
N ALA A 175 -19.84 -4.82 5.63
CA ALA A 175 -18.98 -5.72 4.86
C ALA A 175 -17.56 -5.16 4.66
N ALA A 176 -17.41 -3.87 4.37
CA ALA A 176 -16.11 -3.21 4.23
C ALA A 176 -15.32 -3.21 5.55
N LEU A 177 -15.98 -2.94 6.68
CA LEU A 177 -15.34 -3.02 8.00
C LEU A 177 -14.92 -4.45 8.34
N LEU A 178 -15.75 -5.44 8.03
CA LEU A 178 -15.42 -6.85 8.18
C LEU A 178 -14.23 -7.23 7.29
N ALA A 179 -14.22 -6.79 6.03
CA ALA A 179 -13.15 -7.03 5.08
C ALA A 179 -11.81 -6.49 5.60
N LEU A 180 -11.76 -5.23 6.05
CA LEU A 180 -10.54 -4.62 6.59
C LEU A 180 -10.04 -5.33 7.86
N ARG A 181 -10.96 -5.79 8.72
CA ARG A 181 -10.60 -6.56 9.93
C ARG A 181 -10.00 -7.92 9.58
N LEU A 182 -10.61 -8.65 8.64
CA LEU A 182 -10.11 -9.95 8.18
C LEU A 182 -8.80 -9.80 7.41
N ALA A 183 -8.69 -8.77 6.57
CA ALA A 183 -7.47 -8.45 5.84
C ALA A 183 -6.26 -8.31 6.78
N ASN A 184 -6.45 -7.65 7.94
CA ASN A 184 -5.41 -7.59 8.95
C ASN A 184 -4.97 -9.00 9.41
N GLN A 185 -5.90 -9.94 9.63
CA GLN A 185 -5.55 -11.32 9.99
C GLN A 185 -4.83 -12.06 8.85
N VAL A 186 -5.31 -11.90 7.61
CA VAL A 186 -4.69 -12.50 6.41
C VAL A 186 -3.24 -12.04 6.24
N ILE A 187 -2.96 -10.76 6.48
CA ILE A 187 -1.59 -10.22 6.44
C ILE A 187 -0.69 -10.94 7.45
N HIS A 188 -1.18 -11.24 8.65
CA HIS A 188 -0.39 -11.93 9.68
C HIS A 188 -0.11 -13.39 9.31
N MET A 189 -0.99 -14.02 8.51
CA MET A 189 -0.80 -15.39 8.01
C MET A 189 0.08 -15.45 6.75
N GLY A 190 0.24 -14.33 6.03
CA GLY A 190 0.93 -14.30 4.74
C GLY A 190 0.07 -14.79 3.57
N GLY A 191 -1.26 -14.76 3.71
CA GLY A 191 -2.21 -15.36 2.76
C GLY A 191 -2.78 -16.68 3.24
N LEU A 192 -3.67 -17.27 2.43
CA LEU A 192 -4.30 -18.57 2.71
C LEU A 192 -3.93 -19.59 1.63
N GLU A 193 -3.45 -20.75 2.09
CA GLU A 193 -3.23 -21.94 1.26
C GLU A 193 -4.44 -22.90 1.29
N GLY A 194 -5.31 -22.77 2.29
CA GLY A 194 -6.47 -23.64 2.51
C GLY A 194 -7.59 -22.94 3.27
N SER A 195 -8.66 -23.69 3.55
CA SER A 195 -9.83 -23.18 4.28
C SER A 195 -9.50 -22.93 5.75
N GLU A 196 -9.85 -21.74 6.25
CA GLU A 196 -9.60 -21.31 7.63
C GLU A 196 -10.90 -20.80 8.28
N ARG A 197 -11.04 -21.00 9.59
CA ARG A 197 -12.21 -20.55 10.36
C ARG A 197 -11.87 -19.43 11.32
N PHE A 198 -12.69 -18.39 11.32
CA PHE A 198 -12.56 -17.20 12.17
C PHE A 198 -13.86 -16.91 12.91
N THR A 199 -13.76 -16.42 14.15
CA THR A 199 -14.93 -15.88 14.86
C THR A 199 -15.14 -14.42 14.46
N GLY A 200 -16.30 -14.15 13.86
CA GLY A 200 -16.75 -12.82 13.49
C GLY A 200 -17.03 -11.91 14.70
N PRO A 201 -17.22 -10.60 14.47
CA PRO A 201 -17.51 -9.62 15.52
C PRO A 201 -18.80 -9.93 16.30
N ASP A 202 -19.75 -10.57 15.64
CA ASP A 202 -21.04 -11.03 16.14
C ASP A 202 -20.95 -12.38 16.89
N GLY A 203 -19.76 -12.98 16.98
CA GLY A 203 -19.55 -14.30 17.57
C GLY A 203 -19.85 -15.47 16.63
N LEU A 204 -20.31 -15.22 15.40
CA LEU A 204 -20.58 -16.26 14.41
C LEU A 204 -19.28 -16.76 13.77
N VAL A 205 -19.30 -17.98 13.25
CA VAL A 205 -18.15 -18.55 12.56
C VAL A 205 -18.17 -18.11 11.09
N LEU A 206 -17.03 -17.59 10.64
CA LEU A 206 -16.73 -17.27 9.27
C LEU A 206 -15.74 -18.31 8.74
N THR A 207 -16.00 -18.79 7.54
CA THR A 207 -15.08 -19.67 6.81
C THR A 207 -14.47 -18.87 5.67
N LEU A 208 -13.13 -18.81 5.61
CA LEU A 208 -12.35 -18.17 4.56
C LEU A 208 -11.80 -19.27 3.66
N GLU A 209 -12.01 -19.17 2.35
CA GLU A 209 -11.58 -20.17 1.37
C GLU A 209 -10.87 -19.48 0.19
N PRO A 210 -9.65 -19.92 -0.20
CA PRO A 210 -9.03 -19.47 -1.44
C PRO A 210 -9.90 -19.82 -2.66
N SER A 211 -9.96 -18.92 -3.63
CA SER A 211 -10.55 -19.19 -4.94
C SER A 211 -9.71 -20.20 -5.73
N GLY A 212 -10.32 -20.81 -6.76
CA GLY A 212 -9.63 -21.81 -7.57
C GLY A 212 -8.42 -21.28 -8.35
N ASP A 213 -8.37 -19.98 -8.65
CA ASP A 213 -7.22 -19.30 -9.26
C ASP A 213 -6.20 -18.78 -8.24
N GLY A 214 -6.52 -18.90 -6.94
CA GLY A 214 -5.64 -18.53 -5.83
C GLY A 214 -5.47 -17.03 -5.61
N GLY A 215 -6.14 -16.16 -6.39
CA GLY A 215 -6.01 -14.70 -6.29
C GLY A 215 -7.05 -14.04 -5.38
N LEU A 216 -8.09 -14.77 -4.95
CA LEU A 216 -9.12 -14.29 -4.04
C LEU A 216 -9.26 -15.19 -2.82
N ILE A 217 -9.72 -14.61 -1.72
CA ILE A 217 -10.22 -15.32 -0.55
C ILE A 217 -11.71 -15.00 -0.43
N ASP A 218 -12.56 -16.02 -0.56
CA ASP A 218 -13.99 -15.91 -0.35
C ASP A 218 -14.33 -16.09 1.13
N VAL A 219 -15.04 -15.12 1.69
CA VAL A 219 -15.63 -15.26 3.03
C VAL A 219 -17.01 -15.87 2.90
N ARG A 220 -17.33 -16.79 3.81
CA ARG A 220 -18.63 -17.43 3.96
C ARG A 220 -19.04 -17.43 5.44
N ARG A 221 -20.34 -17.39 5.69
CA ARG A 221 -20.92 -17.67 7.01
C ARG A 221 -21.38 -19.13 7.05
N ASP A 222 -21.06 -19.81 8.14
CA ASP A 222 -21.57 -21.16 8.45
C ASP A 222 -23.02 -21.10 8.95
#